data_AF-A0A7S3B8B4-F1
#
_entry.id   AF-A0A7S3B8B4-F1
#
_cell.length_a   1.000
_cell.length_b   1.000
_cell.length_c   1.000
_cell.angle_alpha   90.00
_cell.angle_beta   90.00
_cell.angle_gamma   90.00
#
_symmetry.space_group_name_H-M   'P 1'
#
loop_
_entity.id
_entity.type
_entity.pdbx_description
1 polymer ?
#
loop_
_entity_poly.entity_id
_entity_poly.type
_entity_poly.pdbx_seq_one_letter_code
_entity_poly.pdbx_strand_id
1 'polypeptide(L)'
;VVHEVAEFLASEKPESFWRYVELTHDARGADARLGSDRQCVDAALARAARLLPGALAPVLSLSLSVREYSPRLAAHRSAAMALPGGAPRGCCAARVGGQVVTRLERLSAAIEAEAARAHGDRSCSSAGGGSGSSGADAGESAAAAAQGSWLEPTSSGLGQVYPAAGSSSTAAVAVEFFATPGASCFGAFHTALKAAAESGSVRYTLLQYAGEECV
;
A
#
# COMPACT_ATOMS: atom_id res chain seq x y z
N VAL A 1 -8.87 13.11 -10.03
CA VAL A 1 -8.32 12.71 -11.36
C VAL A 1 -6.99 12.00 -11.26
N VAL A 2 -5.96 12.55 -10.62
CA VAL A 2 -4.64 11.89 -10.48
C VAL A 2 -4.74 10.43 -10.04
N HIS A 3 -5.55 10.16 -9.01
CA HIS A 3 -5.77 8.80 -8.51
C HIS A 3 -6.51 7.87 -9.48
N GLU A 4 -7.55 8.38 -10.16
CA GLU A 4 -8.31 7.58 -11.13
C GLU A 4 -7.46 7.24 -12.36
N VAL A 5 -6.61 8.18 -12.80
CA VAL A 5 -5.61 7.93 -13.85
C VAL A 5 -4.64 6.83 -13.44
N ALA A 6 -4.15 6.86 -12.19
CA ALA A 6 -3.29 5.81 -11.69
C ALA A 6 -4.00 4.44 -11.69
N GLU A 7 -5.25 4.36 -11.24
CA GLU A 7 -6.02 3.11 -11.26
C GLU A 7 -6.27 2.58 -12.69
N PHE A 8 -6.54 3.47 -13.65
CA PHE A 8 -6.60 3.09 -15.06
C PHE A 8 -5.27 2.50 -15.55
N LEU A 9 -4.16 3.16 -15.26
CA LEU A 9 -2.84 2.67 -15.66
C LEU A 9 -2.53 1.31 -15.02
N ALA A 10 -2.97 1.09 -13.77
CA ALA A 10 -2.81 -0.18 -13.10
C ALA A 10 -3.61 -1.32 -13.74
N SER A 11 -4.82 -1.05 -14.27
CA SER A 11 -5.59 -2.08 -15.00
C SER A 11 -4.99 -2.43 -16.35
N GLU A 12 -4.28 -1.49 -16.97
CA GLU A 12 -3.58 -1.74 -18.24
C GLU A 12 -2.25 -2.48 -18.03
N LYS A 13 -1.35 -1.90 -17.23
CA LYS A 13 -0.01 -2.45 -16.93
C LYS A 13 0.46 -2.00 -15.54
N PRO A 14 0.74 -2.92 -14.60
CA PRO A 14 1.22 -2.58 -13.26
C PRO A 14 2.47 -1.68 -13.23
N GLU A 15 3.38 -1.82 -14.20
CA GLU A 15 4.59 -1.01 -14.29
C GLU A 15 4.27 0.45 -14.65
N SER A 16 3.22 0.68 -15.46
CA SER A 16 2.76 2.02 -15.82
C SER A 16 2.20 2.77 -14.62
N PHE A 17 1.55 2.07 -13.67
CA PHE A 17 1.12 2.67 -12.41
C PHE A 17 2.30 3.23 -11.62
N TRP A 18 3.34 2.42 -11.37
CA TRP A 18 4.49 2.84 -10.57
C TRP A 18 5.25 3.99 -11.22
N ARG A 19 5.42 3.94 -12.54
CA ARG A 19 6.04 5.04 -13.28
C ARG A 19 5.21 6.33 -13.22
N TYR A 20 3.88 6.22 -13.24
CA TYR A 20 3.00 7.38 -13.15
C TYR A 20 3.05 8.06 -11.77
N VAL A 21 3.04 7.29 -10.68
CA VAL A 21 3.11 7.86 -9.33
C VAL A 21 4.45 8.55 -9.08
N GLU A 22 5.55 8.01 -9.63
CA GLU A 22 6.88 8.65 -9.58
C GLU A 22 6.90 9.96 -10.39
N LEU A 23 6.42 9.95 -11.64
CA LEU A 23 6.32 11.17 -12.46
C LEU A 23 5.42 12.25 -11.84
N THR A 24 4.36 11.83 -11.13
CA THR A 24 3.46 12.74 -10.42
C THR A 24 4.17 13.37 -9.23
N HIS A 25 4.96 12.59 -8.48
CA HIS A 25 5.76 13.11 -7.37
C HIS A 25 6.80 14.13 -7.84
N ASP A 26 7.54 13.81 -8.91
CA ASP A 26 8.58 14.69 -9.44
C ASP A 26 8.01 16.01 -9.95
N ALA A 27 6.79 15.98 -10.48
CA ALA A 27 6.11 17.16 -11.01
C ALA A 27 5.40 18.01 -9.94
N ARG A 28 5.37 17.61 -8.66
CA ARG A 28 4.62 18.31 -7.60
C ARG A 28 4.90 19.81 -7.51
N GLY A 29 6.15 20.21 -7.71
CA GLY A 29 6.55 21.62 -7.65
C GLY A 29 6.11 22.42 -8.89
N ALA A 30 5.97 21.77 -10.03
CA ALA A 30 5.35 22.37 -11.21
C ALA A 30 3.83 22.46 -11.04
N ASP A 31 3.20 21.42 -10.51
CA ASP A 31 1.76 21.33 -10.31
C ASP A 31 1.24 22.32 -9.27
N ALA A 32 2.02 22.60 -8.23
CA ALA A 32 1.70 23.63 -7.25
C ALA A 32 1.57 25.06 -7.85
N ARG A 33 2.04 25.26 -9.09
CA ARG A 33 1.92 26.54 -9.81
C ARG A 33 0.75 26.56 -10.80
N LEU A 34 0.05 25.45 -10.96
CA LEU A 34 -1.17 25.40 -11.78
C LEU A 34 -2.30 26.08 -11.01
N GLY A 35 -3.00 26.99 -11.67
CA GLY A 35 -3.98 27.88 -11.04
C GLY A 35 -5.42 27.39 -11.14
N SER A 36 -5.66 26.23 -11.75
CA SER A 36 -7.01 25.70 -11.97
C SER A 36 -7.06 24.18 -12.01
N ASP A 37 -8.21 23.63 -11.59
CA ASP A 37 -8.48 22.20 -11.65
C ASP A 37 -8.29 21.62 -13.05
N ARG A 38 -8.70 22.37 -14.09
CA ARG A 38 -8.54 21.96 -15.48
C ARG A 38 -7.07 21.76 -15.85
N GLN A 39 -6.20 22.69 -15.45
CA GLN A 39 -4.77 22.55 -15.70
C GLN A 39 -4.17 21.34 -14.97
N CYS A 40 -4.62 21.04 -13.75
CA CYS A 40 -4.21 19.84 -13.02
C CYS A 40 -4.67 18.56 -13.72
N VAL A 41 -5.88 18.55 -14.26
CA VAL A 41 -6.42 17.43 -15.07
C VAL A 41 -5.60 17.25 -16.34
N ASP A 42 -5.36 18.32 -17.10
CA ASP A 42 -4.60 18.28 -18.35
C ASP A 42 -3.16 17.81 -18.08
N ALA A 43 -2.53 18.25 -16.99
CA ALA A 43 -1.21 17.81 -16.58
C ALA A 43 -1.17 16.30 -16.24
N ALA A 44 -2.17 15.81 -15.50
CA ALA A 44 -2.30 14.38 -15.18
C ALA A 44 -2.47 13.53 -16.46
N LEU A 45 -3.35 13.94 -17.37
CA LEU A 45 -3.58 13.27 -18.66
C LEU A 45 -2.31 13.28 -19.53
N ALA A 46 -1.61 14.42 -19.59
CA ALA A 46 -0.36 14.55 -20.33
C ALA A 46 0.79 13.69 -19.78
N ARG A 47 0.76 13.33 -18.49
CA ARG A 47 1.68 12.34 -17.92
C ARG A 47 1.28 10.93 -18.32
N ALA A 48 0.01 10.57 -18.17
CA ALA A 48 -0.51 9.25 -18.51
C ALA A 48 -0.30 8.91 -19.98
N ALA A 49 -0.49 9.89 -20.88
CA ALA A 49 -0.29 9.72 -22.32
C ALA A 49 1.14 9.29 -22.70
N ARG A 50 2.16 9.58 -21.87
CA ARG A 50 3.55 9.13 -22.09
C ARG A 50 3.75 7.65 -21.77
N LEU A 51 2.82 7.07 -21.01
CA LEU A 51 2.88 5.70 -20.51
C LEU A 51 1.89 4.79 -21.22
N LEU A 52 0.95 5.37 -21.97
CA LEU A 52 -0.08 4.67 -22.72
C LEU A 52 0.28 4.56 -24.21
N PRO A 53 0.00 3.41 -24.84
CA PRO A 53 -0.20 3.36 -26.28
C PRO A 53 -1.25 4.39 -26.73
N GLY A 54 -1.02 5.06 -27.86
CA GLY A 54 -1.89 6.16 -28.33
C GLY A 54 -3.38 5.80 -28.47
N ALA A 55 -3.70 4.53 -28.74
CA ALA A 55 -5.07 4.04 -28.83
C ALA A 55 -5.85 4.07 -27.49
N LEU A 56 -5.15 4.10 -26.35
CA LEU A 56 -5.78 4.07 -25.02
C LEU A 56 -6.06 5.46 -24.44
N ALA A 57 -5.54 6.54 -25.02
CA ALA A 57 -5.79 7.89 -24.51
C ALA A 57 -7.28 8.32 -24.59
N PRO A 58 -8.04 8.02 -25.67
CA PRO A 58 -9.48 8.25 -25.70
C PRO A 58 -10.24 7.39 -24.69
N VAL A 59 -9.78 6.14 -24.48
CA VAL A 59 -10.38 5.22 -23.50
C VAL A 59 -10.22 5.76 -22.08
N LEU A 60 -9.00 6.20 -21.71
CA LEU A 60 -8.76 6.86 -20.43
C LEU A 60 -9.70 8.05 -20.22
N SER A 61 -9.86 8.89 -21.24
CA SER A 61 -10.76 10.07 -21.15
C SER A 61 -12.22 9.66 -20.92
N LEU A 62 -12.67 8.59 -21.59
CA LEU A 62 -14.00 8.02 -21.38
C LEU A 62 -14.15 7.43 -19.97
N SER A 63 -13.21 6.60 -19.51
CA SER A 63 -13.22 5.99 -18.17
C SER A 63 -13.28 7.03 -17.06
N LEU A 64 -12.56 8.15 -17.20
CA LEU A 64 -12.64 9.27 -16.26
C LEU A 64 -13.99 9.99 -16.32
N SER A 65 -14.56 10.14 -17.52
CA SER A 65 -15.87 10.79 -17.71
C SER A 65 -17.01 9.99 -17.06
N VAL A 66 -16.96 8.65 -17.15
CA VAL A 66 -17.93 7.75 -16.52
C VAL A 66 -17.56 7.38 -15.08
N ARG A 67 -16.42 7.86 -14.57
CA ARG A 67 -15.94 7.65 -13.19
C ARG A 67 -15.78 6.18 -12.84
N GLU A 68 -15.29 5.39 -13.80
CA GLU A 68 -15.15 3.94 -13.70
C GLU A 68 -14.39 3.49 -12.45
N TYR A 69 -13.32 4.20 -12.06
CA TYR A 69 -12.46 3.84 -10.93
C TYR A 69 -12.86 4.50 -9.61
N SER A 70 -13.90 5.35 -9.59
CA SER A 70 -14.39 5.97 -8.34
C SER A 70 -14.77 4.95 -7.26
N PRO A 71 -15.44 3.81 -7.55
CA PRO A 71 -15.74 2.79 -6.55
C PRO A 71 -14.48 2.17 -5.91
N ARG A 72 -13.42 1.96 -6.71
CA ARG A 72 -12.14 1.44 -6.21
C ARG A 72 -11.46 2.42 -5.28
N LEU A 73 -11.46 3.71 -5.62
CA LEU A 73 -10.97 4.78 -4.73
C LEU A 73 -11.77 4.90 -3.43
N ALA A 74 -13.09 4.69 -3.49
CA ALA A 74 -13.91 4.61 -2.28
C ALA A 74 -13.51 3.43 -1.40
N ALA A 75 -13.20 2.27 -1.98
CA ALA A 75 -12.71 1.10 -1.24
C ALA A 75 -11.35 1.35 -0.57
N HIS A 76 -10.41 2.05 -1.23
CA HIS A 76 -9.16 2.48 -0.58
C HIS A 76 -9.40 3.37 0.64
N ARG A 77 -10.35 4.31 0.54
CA ARG A 77 -10.73 5.16 1.68
C ARG A 77 -11.31 4.33 2.83
N SER A 78 -12.19 3.38 2.53
CA SER A 78 -12.73 2.46 3.53
C SER A 78 -11.64 1.63 4.20
N ALA A 79 -10.65 1.15 3.45
CA ALA A 79 -9.49 0.45 4.01
C ALA A 79 -8.67 1.34 4.95
N ALA A 80 -8.46 2.60 4.59
CA ALA A 80 -7.77 3.55 5.47
C ALA A 80 -8.56 3.83 6.77
N MET A 81 -9.89 3.91 6.69
CA MET A 81 -10.77 4.08 7.86
C MET A 81 -10.74 2.88 8.80
N ALA A 82 -10.45 1.68 8.28
CA ALA A 82 -10.32 0.45 9.05
C ALA A 82 -8.94 0.30 9.74
N LEU A 83 -8.02 1.25 9.56
CA LEU A 83 -6.74 1.22 10.26
C LEU A 83 -6.93 1.35 11.78
N PRO A 84 -6.05 0.75 12.59
CA PRO A 84 -6.01 1.00 14.03
C PRO A 84 -5.88 2.50 14.32
N GLY A 85 -6.84 3.06 15.06
CA GLY A 85 -6.91 4.50 15.34
C GLY A 85 -7.64 5.33 14.28
N GLY A 86 -8.24 4.70 13.26
CA GLY A 86 -8.98 5.35 12.19
C GLY A 86 -8.10 5.85 11.05
N ALA A 87 -8.71 6.54 10.09
CA ALA A 87 -7.99 7.06 8.94
C ALA A 87 -6.95 8.13 9.35
N PRO A 88 -5.74 8.09 8.78
CA PRO A 88 -4.70 9.04 9.11
C PRO A 88 -5.10 10.42 8.60
N ARG A 89 -4.91 11.44 9.45
CA ARG A 89 -5.18 12.83 9.07
C ARG A 89 -4.27 13.32 7.95
N GLY A 90 -2.98 12.97 8.06
CA GLY A 90 -1.96 13.29 7.06
C GLY A 90 -1.99 12.38 5.83
N CYS A 91 -1.14 12.71 4.86
CA CYS A 91 -1.18 12.14 3.51
C CYS A 91 -0.43 10.84 3.30
N CYS A 92 0.27 10.38 4.33
CA CYS A 92 1.07 9.18 4.28
C CYS A 92 0.96 8.43 5.61
N ALA A 93 0.68 7.14 5.53
CA ALA A 93 0.78 6.22 6.64
C ALA A 93 1.24 4.86 6.13
N ALA A 94 2.09 4.18 6.88
CA ALA A 94 2.49 2.80 6.63
C ALA A 94 1.95 1.91 7.74
N ARG A 95 1.29 0.81 7.40
CA ARG A 95 0.93 -0.24 8.36
C ARG A 95 1.99 -1.34 8.31
N VAL A 96 2.61 -1.60 9.46
CA VAL A 96 3.68 -2.60 9.65
C VAL A 96 3.35 -3.41 10.90
N GLY A 97 3.16 -4.73 10.78
CA GLY A 97 2.90 -5.59 11.96
C GLY A 97 1.69 -5.17 12.81
N GLY A 98 0.66 -4.59 12.18
CA GLY A 98 -0.50 -4.02 12.89
C GLY A 98 -0.28 -2.63 13.50
N GLN A 99 0.93 -2.08 13.45
CA GLN A 99 1.22 -0.71 13.86
C GLN A 99 1.06 0.26 12.69
N VAL A 100 0.47 1.44 12.95
CA VAL A 100 0.36 2.52 11.96
C VAL A 100 1.47 3.54 12.20
N VAL A 101 2.29 3.77 11.19
CA VAL A 101 3.44 4.68 11.19
C VAL A 101 3.16 5.85 10.25
N THR A 102 3.02 7.05 10.81
CA THR A 102 2.76 8.29 10.04
C THR A 102 3.99 9.18 9.89
N ARG A 103 5.11 8.80 10.52
CA ARG A 103 6.37 9.56 10.52
C ARG A 103 7.51 8.70 10.00
N LEU A 104 8.32 9.26 9.09
CA LEU A 104 9.37 8.53 8.40
C LEU A 104 10.41 7.96 9.36
N GLU A 105 10.76 8.71 10.41
CA GLU A 105 11.80 8.36 11.37
C GLU A 105 11.47 7.10 12.18
N ARG A 106 10.19 6.71 12.22
CA ARG A 106 9.72 5.50 12.89
C ARG A 106 9.58 4.29 11.97
N LEU A 107 9.69 4.48 10.66
CA LEU A 107 9.41 3.44 9.67
C LEU A 107 10.42 2.31 9.74
N SER A 108 11.72 2.61 9.76
CA SER A 108 12.77 1.60 9.84
C SER A 108 12.67 0.78 11.12
N ALA A 109 12.51 1.44 12.27
CA ALA A 109 12.35 0.78 13.57
C ALA A 109 11.12 -0.14 13.61
N ALA A 110 10.01 0.25 12.98
CA ALA A 110 8.81 -0.60 12.90
C ALA A 110 9.04 -1.84 12.02
N ILE A 111 9.74 -1.69 10.89
CA ILE A 111 10.11 -2.81 10.01
C ILE A 111 11.04 -3.79 10.74
N GLU A 112 12.06 -3.28 11.43
CA GLU A 112 13.02 -4.10 12.19
C GLU A 112 12.33 -4.84 13.33
N ALA A 113 11.45 -4.18 14.07
CA ALA A 113 10.68 -4.79 15.15
C ALA A 113 9.76 -5.91 14.65
N GLU A 114 9.13 -5.73 13.48
CA GLU A 114 8.29 -6.76 12.87
C GLU A 114 9.10 -7.93 12.31
N ALA A 115 10.23 -7.65 11.67
CA ALA A 115 11.15 -8.69 11.22
C ALA A 115 11.63 -9.55 12.41
N ALA A 116 12.01 -8.92 13.52
CA ALA A 116 12.43 -9.62 14.74
C ALA A 116 11.32 -10.50 15.33
N ARG A 117 10.06 -10.03 15.33
CA ARG A 117 8.90 -10.84 15.75
C ARG A 117 8.70 -12.06 14.86
N ALA A 118 8.76 -11.88 13.54
CA ALA A 118 8.60 -12.96 12.57
C ALA A 118 9.71 -14.02 12.66
N HIS A 119 10.89 -13.68 13.21
CA HIS A 119 11.96 -14.62 13.52
C HIS A 119 11.80 -15.28 14.89
N GLY A 120 11.29 -14.54 15.90
CA GLY A 120 11.03 -15.06 17.25
C GLY A 120 9.93 -16.13 17.29
N ASP A 121 8.86 -15.95 16.52
CA ASP A 121 7.75 -16.92 16.41
C ASP A 121 8.18 -18.25 15.75
N ARG A 122 9.29 -18.27 15.01
CA ARG A 122 9.84 -19.51 14.41
C ARG A 122 10.70 -20.32 15.38
N SER A 123 11.01 -19.79 16.57
CA SER A 123 11.96 -20.43 17.52
C SER A 123 11.31 -21.39 18.53
N CYS A 124 9.99 -21.63 18.47
CA CYS A 124 9.30 -22.55 19.36
C CYS A 124 8.44 -23.55 18.57
N SER A 125 9.07 -24.39 17.75
CA SER A 125 8.43 -25.58 17.15
C SER A 125 9.44 -26.72 17.03
N SER A 126 10.11 -27.04 18.14
CA SER A 126 10.89 -28.28 18.26
C SER A 126 11.12 -28.65 19.74
N ALA A 127 10.13 -29.32 20.34
CA ALA A 127 10.24 -30.27 21.44
C ALA A 127 8.79 -30.69 21.81
N GLY A 128 8.37 -31.94 21.81
CA GLY A 128 9.02 -33.22 21.60
C GLY A 128 7.92 -34.31 21.53
N GLY A 129 8.26 -35.47 21.00
CA GLY A 129 7.38 -36.63 20.98
C GLY A 129 7.08 -37.16 22.39
N GLY A 130 5.85 -37.62 22.59
CA GLY A 130 5.40 -38.30 23.81
C GLY A 130 3.99 -38.86 23.62
N SER A 131 3.93 -40.17 23.36
CA SER A 131 2.71 -40.96 23.21
C SER A 131 1.90 -41.00 24.52
N GLY A 132 0.57 -40.96 24.45
CA GLY A 132 -0.30 -41.12 25.63
C GLY A 132 -1.79 -40.86 25.35
N SER A 133 -2.62 -41.84 25.66
CA SER A 133 -4.02 -42.02 25.27
C SER A 133 -5.09 -41.23 26.06
N SER A 134 -6.20 -40.94 25.36
CA SER A 134 -7.63 -40.97 25.78
C SER A 134 -8.11 -40.26 27.06
N GLY A 135 -9.11 -39.39 26.89
CA GLY A 135 -10.06 -38.97 27.93
C GLY A 135 -10.95 -37.83 27.43
N ALA A 136 -12.24 -38.07 27.30
CA ALA A 136 -13.25 -37.04 27.07
C ALA A 136 -13.48 -36.25 28.37
N ASP A 137 -13.68 -34.94 28.28
CA ASP A 137 -14.75 -34.21 28.99
C ASP A 137 -14.79 -32.74 28.58
N ALA A 138 -16.01 -32.23 28.53
CA ALA A 138 -16.37 -30.85 28.20
C ALA A 138 -16.03 -29.88 29.34
N GLY A 139 -15.60 -28.67 28.97
CA GLY A 139 -15.46 -27.55 29.91
C GLY A 139 -14.99 -26.29 29.20
N GLU A 140 -15.86 -25.29 29.15
CA GLU A 140 -15.59 -23.95 28.62
C GLU A 140 -14.35 -23.31 29.24
N SER A 141 -13.44 -22.86 28.39
CA SER A 141 -12.58 -21.73 28.70
C SER A 141 -12.39 -20.92 27.43
N ALA A 142 -12.91 -19.70 27.46
CA ALA A 142 -12.69 -18.68 26.45
C ALA A 142 -11.21 -18.29 26.43
N ALA A 143 -10.38 -19.13 25.82
CA ALA A 143 -9.09 -18.73 25.33
C ALA A 143 -9.36 -17.79 24.16
N ALA A 144 -9.11 -16.50 24.39
CA ALA A 144 -9.00 -15.51 23.34
C ALA A 144 -8.00 -16.02 22.31
N ALA A 145 -8.53 -16.66 21.27
CA ALA A 145 -7.78 -17.04 20.10
C ALA A 145 -7.39 -15.74 19.41
N ALA A 146 -6.22 -15.22 19.79
CA ALA A 146 -5.40 -14.37 18.96
C ALA A 146 -5.10 -15.16 17.68
N GLN A 147 -6.09 -15.17 16.78
CA GLN A 147 -5.93 -15.64 15.42
C GLN A 147 -5.13 -14.56 14.72
N GLY A 148 -3.81 -14.64 14.87
CA GLY A 148 -2.86 -14.20 13.87
C GLY A 148 -3.08 -15.05 12.61
N SER A 149 -4.21 -14.82 11.94
CA SER A 149 -4.44 -15.33 10.59
C SER A 149 -3.60 -14.44 9.68
N TRP A 150 -2.42 -14.96 9.36
CA TRP A 150 -1.51 -14.46 8.34
C TRP A 150 -2.28 -14.36 7.02
N LEU A 151 -2.88 -13.21 6.79
CA LEU A 151 -3.16 -12.77 5.45
C LEU A 151 -1.83 -12.27 4.89
N GLU A 152 -1.40 -12.90 3.80
CA GLU A 152 -0.55 -12.26 2.79
C GLU A 152 -0.93 -10.75 2.67
N PRO A 153 -0.01 -9.84 2.27
CA PRO A 153 -0.30 -8.41 2.04
C PRO A 153 -1.36 -8.11 0.93
N THR A 154 -2.28 -9.04 0.69
CA THR A 154 -3.28 -9.07 -0.38
C THR A 154 -4.71 -9.25 0.13
N SER A 155 -5.02 -9.18 1.44
CA SER A 155 -6.40 -9.46 1.94
C SER A 155 -7.51 -8.61 1.33
N SER A 156 -7.17 -7.52 0.65
CA SER A 156 -8.15 -6.71 -0.07
C SER A 156 -7.99 -6.71 -1.59
N GLY A 157 -6.86 -7.15 -2.17
CA GLY A 157 -6.58 -7.02 -3.62
C GLY A 157 -6.68 -5.58 -4.17
N LEU A 158 -6.79 -4.59 -3.28
CA LEU A 158 -7.12 -3.21 -3.63
C LEU A 158 -5.88 -2.44 -4.11
N GLY A 159 -4.76 -2.58 -3.41
CA GLY A 159 -3.54 -1.81 -3.69
C GLY A 159 -2.62 -2.42 -4.76
N GLN A 160 -1.58 -1.67 -5.11
CA GLN A 160 -0.57 -2.07 -6.09
C GLN A 160 0.70 -2.49 -5.38
N VAL A 161 1.19 -3.70 -5.64
CA VAL A 161 2.44 -4.22 -5.04
C VAL A 161 3.63 -3.66 -5.81
N TYR A 162 4.68 -3.23 -5.10
CA TYR A 162 5.89 -2.74 -5.73
C TYR A 162 6.70 -3.89 -6.37
N PRO A 163 7.11 -3.79 -7.64
CA PRO A 163 7.84 -4.84 -8.34
C PRO A 163 9.32 -4.83 -7.95
N ALA A 164 9.67 -5.45 -6.83
CA ALA A 164 11.06 -5.65 -6.42
C ALA A 164 11.65 -6.94 -7.02
N ALA A 165 12.90 -6.86 -7.49
CA ALA A 165 13.58 -7.93 -8.25
C ALA A 165 13.92 -9.22 -7.46
N GLY A 166 13.54 -9.34 -6.18
CA GLY A 166 13.97 -10.45 -5.30
C GLY A 166 12.87 -11.11 -4.45
N SER A 167 11.59 -10.89 -4.74
CA SER A 167 10.51 -11.08 -3.75
C SER A 167 9.99 -12.50 -3.52
N SER A 168 10.79 -13.55 -3.70
CA SER A 168 10.38 -14.93 -3.35
C SER A 168 10.62 -15.29 -1.87
N SER A 169 11.21 -14.38 -1.09
CA SER A 169 11.43 -14.62 0.34
C SER A 169 10.14 -14.49 1.15
N THR A 170 9.79 -15.56 1.87
CA THR A 170 8.74 -15.60 2.92
C THR A 170 9.18 -14.91 4.22
N ALA A 171 10.35 -14.26 4.24
CA ALA A 171 10.85 -13.50 5.38
C ALA A 171 10.67 -11.97 5.23
N ALA A 172 10.25 -11.48 4.05
CA ALA A 172 10.06 -10.05 3.84
C ALA A 172 8.85 -9.52 4.64
N VAL A 173 9.05 -8.40 5.34
CA VAL A 173 8.00 -7.74 6.11
C VAL A 173 6.96 -7.14 5.16
N ALA A 174 5.70 -7.49 5.38
CA ALA A 174 4.58 -6.90 4.66
C ALA A 174 4.30 -5.47 5.13
N VAL A 175 4.22 -4.52 4.20
CA VAL A 175 3.90 -3.11 4.50
C VAL A 175 2.77 -2.62 3.61
N GLU A 176 1.69 -2.12 4.21
CA GLU A 176 0.66 -1.39 3.46
C GLU A 176 0.92 0.11 3.57
N PHE A 177 1.20 0.75 2.44
CA PHE A 177 1.48 2.17 2.36
C PHE A 177 0.25 2.91 1.85
N PHE A 178 -0.44 3.62 2.73
CA PHE A 178 -1.56 4.50 2.43
C PHE A 178 -1.02 5.88 2.09
N ALA A 179 -1.12 6.31 0.83
CA ALA A 179 -0.59 7.60 0.46
C ALA A 179 -1.27 8.28 -0.72
N THR A 180 -1.10 9.60 -0.77
CA THR A 180 -1.47 10.44 -1.92
C THR A 180 -0.25 10.61 -2.84
N PRO A 181 -0.24 10.05 -4.07
CA PRO A 181 0.81 10.38 -5.03
C PRO A 181 0.87 11.89 -5.27
N GLY A 182 2.08 12.46 -5.24
CA GLY A 182 2.28 13.91 -5.34
C GLY A 182 2.35 14.64 -3.99
N ALA A 183 1.89 14.05 -2.88
CA ALA A 183 2.06 14.66 -1.56
C ALA A 183 3.54 14.75 -1.15
N SER A 184 3.85 15.70 -0.27
CA SER A 184 5.22 15.97 0.18
C SER A 184 5.87 14.78 0.89
N CYS A 185 5.09 14.07 1.72
CA CYS A 185 5.55 12.88 2.44
C CYS A 185 5.75 11.65 1.54
N PHE A 186 5.12 11.60 0.36
CA PHE A 186 5.13 10.41 -0.50
C PHE A 186 6.56 10.03 -0.90
N GLY A 187 7.34 10.98 -1.39
CA GLY A 187 8.68 10.72 -1.92
C GLY A 187 9.62 10.11 -0.88
N ALA A 188 9.57 10.60 0.36
CA ALA A 188 10.45 10.12 1.41
C ALA A 188 10.09 8.69 1.87
N PHE A 189 8.80 8.41 2.07
CA PHE A 189 8.33 7.06 2.37
C PHE A 189 8.57 6.09 1.21
N HIS A 190 8.22 6.48 -0.02
CA HIS A 190 8.42 5.67 -1.22
C HIS A 190 9.90 5.32 -1.41
N THR A 191 10.81 6.29 -1.26
CA THR A 191 12.26 6.05 -1.36
C THR A 191 12.74 5.02 -0.34
N ALA A 192 12.33 5.16 0.92
CA ALA A 192 12.71 4.23 1.98
C ALA A 192 12.14 2.82 1.75
N LEU A 193 10.87 2.71 1.38
CA LEU A 193 10.20 1.43 1.12
C LEU A 193 10.73 0.76 -0.15
N LYS A 194 11.02 1.53 -1.20
CA LYS A 194 11.65 1.06 -2.43
C LYS A 194 13.03 0.44 -2.15
N ALA A 195 13.90 1.15 -1.43
CA ALA A 195 15.21 0.63 -1.04
C ALA A 195 15.09 -0.66 -0.20
N ALA A 196 14.16 -0.70 0.76
CA ALA A 196 13.91 -1.88 1.59
C ALA A 196 13.29 -3.04 0.79
N ALA A 197 12.53 -2.77 -0.26
CA ALA A 197 11.97 -3.78 -1.14
C ALA A 197 13.04 -4.35 -2.08
N GLU A 198 13.90 -3.49 -2.62
CA GLU A 198 15.04 -3.88 -3.47
C GLU A 198 16.07 -4.71 -2.70
N SER A 199 16.25 -4.48 -1.39
CA SER A 199 17.05 -5.35 -0.51
C SER A 199 16.35 -6.66 -0.10
N GLY A 200 15.09 -6.85 -0.48
CA GLY A 200 14.28 -8.00 -0.10
C GLY A 200 13.78 -8.00 1.35
N SER A 201 13.98 -6.91 2.09
CA SER A 201 13.57 -6.77 3.49
C SER A 201 12.07 -6.52 3.63
N VAL A 202 11.45 -5.87 2.64
CA VAL A 202 10.03 -5.49 2.65
C VAL A 202 9.34 -5.92 1.36
N ARG A 203 8.06 -6.26 1.47
CA ARG A 203 7.12 -6.27 0.35
C ARG A 203 6.04 -5.24 0.66
N TYR A 204 6.00 -4.14 -0.10
CA TYR A 204 5.03 -3.09 0.16
C TYR A 204 3.98 -2.93 -0.94
N THR A 205 2.78 -2.59 -0.51
CA THR A 205 1.60 -2.36 -1.34
C THR A 205 1.17 -0.91 -1.17
N LEU A 206 1.06 -0.14 -2.26
CA LEU A 206 0.50 1.21 -2.25
C LEU A 206 -1.02 1.16 -2.34
N LEU A 207 -1.69 1.69 -1.33
CA LEU A 207 -3.12 1.99 -1.34
C LEU A 207 -3.28 3.51 -1.52
N GLN A 208 -3.99 3.91 -2.58
CA GLN A 208 -4.19 5.33 -2.85
C GLN A 208 -5.15 5.93 -1.82
N TYR A 209 -4.64 6.83 -1.00
CA TYR A 209 -5.41 7.49 0.05
C TYR A 209 -5.17 9.00 -0.01
N ALA A 210 -6.26 9.76 -0.02
CA ALA A 210 -6.23 11.21 0.14
C ALA A 210 -6.84 11.56 1.51
N GLY A 211 -5.96 11.90 2.45
CA GLY A 211 -6.35 12.37 3.77
C GLY A 211 -6.95 13.77 3.74
N GLU A 212 -7.62 14.17 4.81
CA GLU A 212 -8.27 15.47 4.91
C GLU A 212 -7.27 16.63 4.89
N GLU A 213 -6.03 16.41 5.34
CA GLU A 213 -4.96 17.42 5.36
C GLU A 213 -4.09 17.42 4.09
N CYS A 214 -4.59 16.83 2.99
CA CYS A 214 -3.83 16.61 1.74
C CYS A 214 -4.23 17.50 0.57
N VAL A 215 -5.15 18.42 0.83
CA VAL A 215 -5.71 19.36 -0.15
C VAL A 215 -5.00 20.70 -0.05
#